data_AF-A0A626AW48-F1
#
_entry.id   AF-A0A626AW48-F1
#
_cell.length_a   1.000
_cell.length_b   1.000
_cell.length_c   1.000
_cell.angle_alpha   90.00
_cell.angle_beta   90.00
_cell.angle_gamma   90.00
#
_symmetry.space_group_name_H-M   'P 1'
#
loop_
_entity.id
_entity.type
_entity.pdbx_description
1 polymer ?
#
loop_
_entity_poly.entity_id
_entity_poly.type
_entity_poly.pdbx_seq_one_letter_code
_entity_poly.pdbx_strand_id
1 'polypeptide(L)' 'TDQLIRFKFGLPLEEASVVKYADLTMLATERRDLDIDDSIPWVILEGIPPTDLFEIYPLRPSQAFGMFMERFKELTEL' A
#
# COMPACT_ATOMS: atom_id res chain seq x y z
N THR A 1 4.31 16.35 -5.77
CA THR A 1 4.59 15.14 -6.57
C THR A 1 5.47 14.21 -5.76
N ASP A 2 5.45 12.91 -6.03
CA ASP A 2 6.20 11.87 -5.32
C ASP A 2 7.70 12.21 -5.12
N GLN A 3 8.36 12.75 -6.14
CA GLN A 3 9.77 13.17 -6.08
C GLN A 3 10.05 14.21 -4.97
N LEU A 4 9.14 15.17 -4.73
CA LEU A 4 9.32 16.16 -3.65
C LEU A 4 9.19 15.52 -2.26
N ILE A 5 8.34 14.50 -2.13
CA ILE A 5 8.19 13.73 -0.88
C ILE A 5 9.47 12.94 -0.62
N ARG A 6 9.96 12.22 -1.63
CA ARG A 6 11.22 11.46 -1.55
C ARG A 6 12.39 12.34 -1.18
N PHE A 7 12.53 13.50 -1.83
CA PHE A 7 13.55 14.48 -1.50
C PHE A 7 13.46 14.96 -0.05
N LYS A 8 12.25 15.31 0.42
CA LYS A 8 12.03 15.77 1.79
C LYS A 8 12.44 14.74 2.85
N PHE A 9 12.25 13.45 2.57
CA PHE A 9 12.51 12.35 3.51
C PHE A 9 13.81 11.59 3.22
N GLY A 10 14.66 12.09 2.31
CA GLY A 10 15.94 11.44 2.00
C GLY A 10 15.81 10.06 1.34
N LEU A 11 14.69 9.79 0.67
CA LEU A 11 14.44 8.53 -0.04
C LEU A 11 15.05 8.55 -1.45
N PRO A 12 15.39 7.38 -2.04
CA PRO A 12 15.80 7.29 -3.44
C PRO A 12 14.77 7.94 -4.38
N LEU A 13 15.25 8.67 -5.40
CA LEU A 13 14.38 9.37 -6.37
C LEU A 13 13.59 8.40 -7.26
N GLU A 14 14.10 7.19 -7.45
CA GLU A 14 13.42 6.12 -8.17
C GLU A 14 12.74 5.15 -7.20
N GLU A 15 11.59 4.63 -7.60
CA GLU A 15 10.88 3.61 -6.85
C GLU A 15 11.63 2.27 -6.92
N ALA A 16 11.85 1.64 -5.77
CA ALA A 16 12.38 0.28 -5.74
C ALA A 16 11.31 -0.70 -6.22
N SER A 17 11.68 -1.67 -7.06
CA SER A 17 10.76 -2.68 -7.60
C SER A 17 9.99 -3.45 -6.51
N VAL A 18 10.61 -3.66 -5.34
CA VAL A 18 9.98 -4.29 -4.18
C VAL A 18 8.82 -3.47 -3.60
N VAL A 19 8.90 -2.13 -3.64
CA VAL A 19 7.80 -1.25 -3.21
C VAL A 19 6.63 -1.40 -4.18
N LYS A 20 6.92 -1.46 -5.50
CA LYS A 20 5.86 -1.66 -6.49
C LYS A 20 5.20 -3.03 -6.39
N TYR A 21 5.97 -4.07 -6.09
CA TYR A 21 5.41 -5.41 -5.85
C TYR A 21 4.52 -5.42 -4.60
N ALA A 22 4.92 -4.75 -3.53
CA ALA A 22 4.11 -4.62 -2.31
C ALA A 22 2.79 -3.87 -2.57
N ASP A 23 2.84 -2.76 -3.32
CA ASP A 23 1.65 -2.00 -3.77
C ASP A 23 0.66 -2.90 -4.53
N LEU A 24 1.14 -3.70 -5.49
CA LEU A 24 0.28 -4.62 -6.25
C LEU A 24 -0.26 -5.79 -5.40
N THR A 25 0.54 -6.30 -4.45
CA THR A 25 0.09 -7.31 -3.49
C THR A 25 -1.03 -6.77 -2.61
N MET A 26 -0.93 -5.51 -2.17
CA MET A 26 -2.00 -4.82 -1.44
C MET A 26 -3.23 -4.60 -2.31
N LEU A 27 -3.08 -4.18 -3.56
CA LEU A 27 -4.19 -4.03 -4.50
C LEU A 27 -4.94 -5.37 -4.73
N ALA A 28 -4.21 -6.47 -4.88
CA ALA A 28 -4.81 -7.81 -4.99
C ALA A 28 -5.55 -8.22 -3.70
N THR A 29 -4.99 -7.87 -2.55
CA THR A 29 -5.59 -8.14 -1.23
C THR A 29 -6.86 -7.31 -1.03
N GLU A 30 -6.84 -6.02 -1.37
CA GLU A 30 -8.02 -5.15 -1.34
C GLU A 30 -9.14 -5.66 -2.24
N ARG A 31 -8.81 -6.07 -3.49
CA ARG A 31 -9.79 -6.62 -4.43
C ARG A 31 -10.51 -7.84 -3.84
N ARG A 32 -9.76 -8.73 -3.18
CA ARG A 32 -10.29 -9.94 -2.53
C ARG A 32 -11.15 -9.58 -1.30
N ASP A 33 -10.61 -8.78 -0.39
CA ASP A 33 -11.20 -8.57 0.94
C ASP A 33 -12.39 -7.61 0.90
N LEU A 34 -12.40 -6.66 -0.05
CA LEU A 34 -13.49 -5.71 -0.26
C LEU A 34 -14.53 -6.21 -1.28
N ASP A 35 -14.43 -7.47 -1.71
CA ASP A 35 -15.34 -8.12 -2.65
C ASP A 35 -15.55 -7.30 -3.94
N ILE A 36 -14.45 -6.80 -4.51
CA ILE A 36 -14.48 -6.01 -5.75
C ILE A 36 -14.54 -6.97 -6.94
N ASP A 37 -15.76 -7.39 -7.28
CA ASP A 37 -16.03 -8.09 -8.54
C ASP A 37 -16.64 -7.14 -9.57
N ASP A 38 -15.78 -6.62 -10.44
CA ASP A 38 -16.16 -5.82 -11.61
C ASP A 38 -16.32 -6.66 -12.89
N SER A 39 -16.24 -8.00 -12.80
CA SER A 39 -16.24 -8.95 -13.93
C SER A 39 -15.13 -8.73 -14.97
N ILE A 40 -14.14 -7.87 -14.68
CA ILE A 40 -13.05 -7.51 -15.59
C ILE A 40 -11.72 -8.02 -15.03
N PRO A 41 -10.91 -8.76 -15.81
CA PRO A 41 -9.57 -9.13 -15.40
C PRO A 41 -8.66 -7.91 -15.22
N TRP A 42 -8.03 -7.78 -14.06
CA TRP A 42 -7.01 -6.77 -13.82
C TRP A 42 -5.64 -7.31 -14.26
N VAL A 43 -5.27 -7.04 -15.52
CA VAL A 43 -4.01 -7.51 -16.13
C VAL A 43 -2.78 -7.13 -15.30
N ILE A 44 -2.82 -5.98 -14.60
CA ILE A 44 -1.74 -5.53 -13.72
C ILE A 44 -1.50 -6.45 -12.50
N LEU A 45 -2.47 -7.32 -12.17
CA LEU A 45 -2.37 -8.29 -11.08
C LEU A 45 -2.00 -9.71 -11.57
N GLU A 46 -1.70 -9.89 -12.86
CA GLU A 46 -1.30 -11.20 -13.38
C GLU A 46 -0.01 -11.68 -12.69
N GLY A 47 -0.08 -12.83 -12.03
CA GLY A 47 1.04 -13.39 -11.26
C GLY A 47 1.31 -12.71 -9.91
N ILE A 48 0.47 -11.77 -9.46
CA ILE A 48 0.58 -11.11 -8.16
C ILE A 48 -0.46 -11.70 -7.19
N PRO A 49 -0.05 -12.56 -6.23
CA PRO A 49 -0.99 -13.11 -5.25
C PRO A 49 -1.37 -12.07 -4.19
N PRO A 50 -2.59 -12.10 -3.63
CA PRO A 50 -2.91 -11.40 -2.38
C PRO A 50 -2.14 -12.04 -1.22
N THR A 51 -2.08 -11.34 -0.08
CA THR A 51 -1.47 -11.88 1.14
C THR A 51 -2.51 -12.43 2.11
N ASP A 52 -2.15 -13.48 2.85
CA ASP A 52 -2.95 -14.04 3.94
C ASP A 52 -2.45 -13.61 5.33
N LEU A 53 -1.48 -12.69 5.37
CA LEU A 53 -0.91 -12.18 6.63
C LEU A 53 -1.91 -11.35 7.44
N PHE A 54 -2.87 -10.72 6.77
CA PHE A 54 -3.90 -9.87 7.37
C PHE A 54 -5.06 -9.67 6.37
N GLU A 55 -6.20 -9.26 6.89
CA GLU A 55 -7.38 -8.85 6.11
C GLU A 55 -7.50 -7.33 6.07
N ILE A 56 -7.94 -6.79 4.94
CA ILE A 56 -8.17 -5.36 4.76
C ILE A 56 -9.64 -5.03 4.97
N TYR A 57 -9.91 -4.07 5.85
CA TYR A 57 -11.24 -3.48 6.05
C TYR A 57 -11.15 -1.95 6.08
N PRO A 58 -12.20 -1.23 5.65
CA PRO A 58 -12.18 0.23 5.64
C PRO A 58 -12.14 0.81 7.05
N LEU A 59 -11.24 1.77 7.26
CA LEU A 59 -11.12 2.52 8.51
C LEU A 59 -11.82 3.88 8.42
N ARG A 60 -12.28 4.40 9.56
CA ARG A 60 -12.70 5.80 9.63
C ARG A 60 -11.49 6.71 9.40
N PRO A 61 -11.66 7.91 8.82
CA PRO A 61 -10.55 8.81 8.51
C PRO A 61 -9.63 9.11 9.71
N SER A 62 -10.19 9.28 10.92
CA SER A 62 -9.40 9.51 12.13
C SER A 62 -8.55 8.30 12.53
N GLN A 63 -9.05 7.08 12.35
CA GLN A 63 -8.31 5.85 12.64
C GLN A 63 -7.17 5.65 11.64
N ALA A 64 -7.46 5.81 10.34
CA ALA A 64 -6.47 5.69 9.28
C ALA A 64 -5.30 6.68 9.48
N PHE A 65 -5.64 7.95 9.77
CA PHE A 65 -4.62 8.97 10.05
C PHE A 65 -3.78 8.63 11.29
N GLY A 66 -4.42 8.21 12.38
CA GLY A 66 -3.73 7.82 13.61
C GLY A 66 -2.73 6.69 13.38
N MET A 67 -3.16 5.61 12.73
CA MET A 67 -2.32 4.44 12.44
C MET A 67 -1.17 4.78 11.48
N PHE A 68 -1.42 5.59 10.45
CA PHE A 68 -0.36 6.04 9.54
C PHE A 68 0.71 6.85 10.28
N MET A 69 0.30 7.82 11.09
CA MET A 69 1.23 8.68 11.82
C MET A 69 2.01 7.93 12.91
N GLU A 70 1.40 6.95 13.57
CA GLU A 70 2.08 6.08 14.53
C GLU A 70 3.21 5.30 13.86
N ARG A 71 2.92 4.61 12.75
CA ARG A 71 3.95 3.86 12.00
C ARG A 71 5.01 4.77 11.39
N PHE A 72 4.61 5.95 10.90
CA PHE A 72 5.55 6.94 10.39
C PHE A 72 6.56 7.35 11.47
N LYS A 73 6.08 7.71 12.68
CA LYS A 73 6.95 8.08 13.81
C LYS A 73 7.89 6.95 14.19
N GLU A 74 7.38 5.72 14.29
CA GLU A 74 8.20 4.53 14.59
C GLU A 74 9.38 4.38 13.62
N LEU A 75 9.18 4.67 12.34
CA LEU A 75 10.21 4.57 11.31
C LEU A 75 11.17 5.76 11.26
N THR A 76 10.79 6.92 11.80
CA THR A 76 11.58 8.16 11.70
C THR A 76 12.18 8.67 13.01
N GLU A 77 11.68 8.26 14.18
CA GLU A 77 12.02 8.83 15.49
C GLU A 77 12.73 7.84 16.45
N LEU A 78 13.56 6.90 15.95
CA LEU A 78 14.42 6.08 16.81
C LEU A 78 15.42 6.92 17.64
#